data_AF-A0A1B6FUL4-F1
#
_entry.id   AF-A0A1B6FUL4-F1
#
_cell.length_a   1.000
_cell.length_b   1.000
_cell.length_c   1.000
_cell.angle_alpha   90.00
_cell.angle_beta   90.00
_cell.angle_gamma   90.00
#
_symmetry.space_group_name_H-M   'P 1'
#
loop_
_entity.id
_entity.type
_entity.pdbx_description
1 polymer ?
#
loop_
_entity_poly.entity_id
_entity_poly.type
_entity_poly.pdbx_seq_one_letter_code
_entity_poly.pdbx_strand_id
1 'polypeptide(L)'
;PRANKLSLSCDPGYRPVEGYVMSTCTDRMWTPPPPTCADESDYTILIDNGDVSELQAKYKPCVLPQPPQHGYYSLFSNKCYGAQLASPACQSAPGEKVPHLQVVSVSCDDGYRLGGMSGDSVTALTSCDDGNWSQPFPECYRLCPNLKSLTVEMECYQGPKLVPCDGPMLPGSTITSRCRLNHATADD
;
A
#
# COMPACT_ATOMS: atom_id res chain seq x y z
N PRO A 1 -12.95 -17.75 7.16
CA PRO A 1 -12.51 -16.87 8.28
C PRO A 1 -12.51 -15.40 7.84
N ARG A 2 -13.39 -14.57 8.43
CA ARG A 2 -13.51 -13.14 8.10
C ARG A 2 -12.45 -12.37 8.88
N ALA A 3 -11.32 -12.05 8.24
CA ALA A 3 -10.33 -11.14 8.82
C ALA A 3 -10.78 -9.70 8.54
N ASN A 4 -11.16 -8.96 9.59
CA ASN A 4 -11.43 -7.53 9.49
C ASN A 4 -10.13 -6.79 9.79
N LYS A 5 -9.60 -6.08 8.79
CA LYS A 5 -8.34 -5.31 8.87
C LYS A 5 -8.66 -3.88 9.30
N LEU A 6 -8.02 -3.41 10.37
CA LEU A 6 -8.10 -2.02 10.84
C LEU A 6 -6.88 -1.25 10.33
N SER A 7 -7.10 -0.12 9.66
CA SER A 7 -6.05 0.81 9.23
C SER A 7 -6.25 2.12 9.97
N LEU A 8 -5.26 2.56 10.76
CA LEU A 8 -5.35 3.77 11.57
C LEU A 8 -4.64 4.95 10.88
N SER A 9 -5.25 6.14 10.91
CA SER A 9 -4.67 7.40 10.44
C SER A 9 -4.66 8.43 11.59
N CYS A 10 -3.54 9.12 11.79
CA CYS A 10 -3.40 10.17 12.81
C CYS A 10 -3.79 11.54 12.28
N ASP A 11 -4.29 12.43 13.15
CA ASP A 11 -4.53 13.84 12.84
C ASP A 11 -3.21 14.58 12.53
N PRO A 12 -3.24 15.69 11.77
CA PRO A 12 -2.04 16.46 11.45
C PRO A 12 -1.27 16.89 12.71
N GLY A 13 0.03 16.55 12.78
CA GLY A 13 0.88 16.82 13.95
C GLY A 13 1.02 15.64 14.94
N TYR A 14 0.28 14.55 14.72
CA TYR A 14 0.37 13.33 15.53
C TYR A 14 0.96 12.18 14.71
N ARG A 15 1.72 11.31 15.38
CA ARG A 15 2.23 10.06 14.79
C ARG A 15 1.97 8.88 15.73
N PRO A 16 1.83 7.65 15.19
CA PRO A 16 1.83 6.46 16.03
C PRO A 16 3.17 6.39 16.77
N VAL A 17 3.14 6.04 18.06
CA VAL A 17 4.37 5.76 18.81
C VAL A 17 4.92 4.43 18.27
N GLU A 18 5.84 4.54 17.32
CA GLU A 18 6.47 3.48 16.48
C GLU A 18 5.59 2.71 15.48
N GLY A 19 6.23 2.32 14.36
CA GLY A 19 5.91 1.23 13.40
C GLY A 19 4.45 0.97 12.98
N TYR A 20 4.14 1.18 11.69
CA TYR A 20 2.79 1.14 11.11
C TYR A 20 1.84 -0.01 11.51
N VAL A 21 0.54 0.34 11.44
CA VAL A 21 -0.58 -0.12 12.26
C VAL A 21 -1.49 -1.12 11.54
N MET A 22 -1.07 -2.38 11.41
CA MET A 22 -1.94 -3.44 10.88
C MET A 22 -2.23 -4.48 11.96
N SER A 23 -3.37 -4.31 12.64
CA SER A 23 -3.87 -5.28 13.61
C SER A 23 -4.90 -6.19 12.96
N THR A 24 -4.79 -7.49 13.19
CA THR A 24 -5.79 -8.48 12.76
C THR A 24 -6.59 -8.92 13.97
N CYS A 25 -7.93 -8.90 13.85
CA CYS A 25 -8.81 -9.43 14.89
C CYS A 25 -8.98 -10.95 14.69
N THR A 26 -8.40 -11.74 15.60
CA THR A 26 -8.53 -13.20 15.66
C THR A 26 -8.96 -13.57 17.07
N ASP A 27 -10.00 -14.39 17.21
CA ASP A 27 -10.54 -14.82 18.52
C ASP A 27 -10.82 -13.67 19.51
N ARG A 28 -11.41 -12.57 19.00
CA ARG A 28 -11.73 -11.33 19.74
C ARG A 28 -10.52 -10.55 20.27
N MET A 29 -9.31 -10.93 19.89
CA MET A 29 -8.10 -10.20 20.21
C MET A 29 -7.51 -9.55 18.96
N TRP A 30 -7.03 -8.31 19.11
CA TRP A 30 -6.26 -7.65 18.08
C TRP A 30 -4.79 -8.02 18.22
N THR A 31 -4.22 -8.56 17.16
CA THR A 31 -2.81 -8.96 17.13
C THR A 31 -2.12 -8.31 15.92
N PRO A 32 -1.08 -7.48 16.15
CA PRO A 32 -0.68 -6.86 17.43
C PRO A 32 -1.76 -5.90 18.00
N PRO A 33 -1.73 -5.54 19.30
CA PRO A 33 -2.64 -4.53 19.87
C PRO A 33 -2.45 -3.17 19.18
N PRO A 34 -3.53 -2.39 18.95
CA PRO A 34 -3.42 -1.10 18.27
C PRO A 34 -2.52 -0.11 19.04
N PRO A 35 -1.65 0.67 18.37
CA PRO A 35 -0.82 1.69 19.00
C PRO A 35 -1.61 2.96 19.35
N THR A 36 -1.09 3.73 20.30
CA THR A 36 -1.61 5.03 20.71
C THR A 36 -0.94 6.17 19.94
N CYS A 37 -1.69 7.22 19.59
CA CYS A 37 -1.15 8.45 19.01
C CYS A 37 -0.52 9.33 20.10
N ALA A 38 0.67 9.90 19.86
CA ALA A 38 1.28 10.86 20.78
C ALA A 38 1.63 12.19 20.08
N ASP A 39 1.65 13.26 20.87
CA ASP A 39 1.99 14.63 20.45
C ASP A 39 3.49 14.78 20.18
N GLU A 40 3.86 15.54 19.15
CA GLU A 40 5.25 15.75 18.72
C GLU A 40 6.06 16.61 19.72
N SER A 41 5.39 17.34 20.62
CA SER A 41 6.04 18.38 21.43
C SER A 41 6.49 17.95 22.83
N ASP A 42 6.07 16.80 23.36
CA ASP A 42 6.15 16.61 24.82
C ASP A 42 7.09 15.54 25.34
N TYR A 43 7.73 14.69 24.54
CA TYR A 43 8.69 13.75 25.15
C TYR A 43 9.84 13.34 24.23
N THR A 44 11.05 13.70 24.64
CA THR A 44 12.17 12.75 24.69
C THR A 44 11.73 11.56 25.55
N ILE A 45 10.88 10.69 25.00
CA ILE A 45 10.67 9.37 25.57
C ILE A 45 11.97 8.65 25.23
N LEU A 46 12.83 8.48 26.24
CA LEU A 46 13.68 7.30 26.28
C LEU A 46 12.72 6.11 26.41
N ILE A 47 12.11 5.72 25.28
CA ILE A 47 11.57 4.38 25.17
C ILE A 47 12.84 3.54 25.22
N ASP A 48 13.06 2.88 26.35
CA ASP A 48 13.97 1.75 26.33
C ASP A 48 13.37 0.83 25.26
N ASN A 49 14.07 0.69 24.13
CA ASN A 49 13.80 -0.34 23.15
C ASN A 49 13.96 -1.65 23.91
N GLY A 50 12.90 -2.10 24.58
CA GLY A 50 12.93 -3.35 25.33
C GLY A 50 13.55 -4.37 24.41
N ASP A 51 14.60 -5.05 24.89
CA ASP A 51 15.46 -5.85 24.05
C ASP A 51 14.64 -6.94 23.32
N VAL A 52 14.25 -6.66 22.08
CA VAL A 52 13.50 -7.60 21.23
C VAL A 52 14.41 -8.67 20.66
N SER A 53 15.70 -8.70 21.01
CA SER A 53 16.65 -9.72 20.53
C SER A 53 16.17 -11.13 20.87
N GLU A 54 15.56 -11.35 22.04
CA GLU A 54 15.01 -12.67 22.39
C GLU A 54 13.83 -13.09 21.49
N LEU A 55 12.96 -12.14 21.15
CA LEU A 55 11.87 -12.37 20.20
C LEU A 55 12.41 -12.63 18.79
N GLN A 56 13.36 -11.82 18.33
CA GLN A 56 13.97 -11.96 17.00
C GLN A 56 14.83 -13.22 16.88
N ALA A 57 15.43 -13.70 17.98
CA ALA A 57 16.15 -14.97 18.01
C ALA A 57 15.21 -16.18 17.94
N LYS A 58 13.95 -16.03 18.38
CA LYS A 58 12.96 -17.11 18.39
C LYS A 58 12.34 -17.36 17.02
N TYR A 59 12.13 -16.31 16.23
CA TYR A 59 11.41 -16.39 14.95
C TYR A 59 12.33 -16.23 13.75
N LYS A 60 11.93 -16.82 12.62
CA LYS A 60 12.70 -16.74 11.38
C LYS A 60 12.51 -15.38 10.72
N PRO A 61 13.59 -14.78 10.18
CA PRO A 61 13.47 -13.61 9.34
C PRO A 61 12.93 -14.00 7.96
N CYS A 62 12.28 -13.05 7.31
CA CYS A 62 11.85 -13.18 5.93
C CYS A 62 12.96 -12.69 4.99
N VAL A 63 12.90 -13.08 3.72
CA VAL A 63 13.84 -12.62 2.69
C VAL A 63 13.05 -11.84 1.65
N LEU A 64 13.49 -10.61 1.36
CA LEU A 64 12.86 -9.81 0.31
C LEU A 64 13.03 -10.51 -1.05
N PRO A 65 11.95 -10.73 -1.81
CA PRO A 65 12.06 -11.25 -3.17
C PRO A 65 12.56 -10.17 -4.13
N GLN A 66 12.54 -10.45 -5.42
CA GLN A 66 12.72 -9.39 -6.42
C GLN A 66 11.56 -8.40 -6.32
N PRO A 67 11.84 -7.08 -6.35
CA PRO A 67 10.79 -6.08 -6.37
C PRO A 67 9.86 -6.27 -7.57
N PRO A 68 8.59 -5.86 -7.47
CA PRO A 68 7.72 -5.84 -8.63
C PRO A 68 8.34 -4.96 -9.71
N GLN A 69 8.06 -5.29 -10.97
CA GLN A 69 8.53 -4.48 -12.08
C GLN A 69 8.00 -3.05 -11.93
N HIS A 70 8.87 -2.05 -11.99
CA HIS A 70 8.54 -0.65 -11.72
C HIS A 70 8.04 -0.38 -10.29
N GLY A 71 8.65 -1.03 -9.31
CA GLY A 71 8.43 -0.74 -7.90
C GLY A 71 9.65 -1.04 -7.04
N TYR A 72 9.52 -0.70 -5.76
CA TYR A 72 10.59 -0.81 -4.77
C TYR A 72 10.04 -1.14 -3.38
N TYR A 73 10.92 -1.64 -2.52
CA TYR A 73 10.63 -1.88 -1.12
C TYR A 73 11.23 -0.79 -0.26
N SER A 74 10.51 -0.38 0.78
CA SER A 74 11.05 0.48 1.83
C SER A 74 10.68 -0.09 3.20
N LEU A 75 11.69 -0.24 4.07
CA LEU A 75 11.47 -0.69 5.44
C LEU A 75 11.19 0.50 6.37
N PHE A 76 10.19 0.34 7.23
CA PHE A 76 9.91 1.33 8.26
C PHE A 76 11.02 1.35 9.31
N SER A 77 11.56 2.54 9.59
CA SER A 77 12.55 2.76 10.64
C SER A 77 12.39 4.16 11.22
N ASN A 78 13.18 4.48 12.25
CA ASN A 78 13.23 5.84 12.81
C ASN A 78 13.69 6.92 11.81
N LYS A 79 14.31 6.53 10.68
CA LYS A 79 14.71 7.43 9.59
C LYS A 79 13.81 7.33 8.35
N CYS A 80 13.10 6.22 8.20
CA CYS A 80 12.30 5.90 7.03
C CYS A 80 10.84 5.67 7.45
N TYR A 81 10.04 6.73 7.41
CA TYR A 81 8.62 6.73 7.73
C TYR A 81 7.92 7.81 6.92
N GLY A 82 6.59 7.76 6.79
CA GLY A 82 5.84 8.80 6.09
C GLY A 82 6.33 9.06 4.66
N ALA A 83 6.48 10.34 4.30
CA ALA A 83 6.93 10.76 2.97
C ALA A 83 8.37 10.32 2.64
N GLN A 84 9.20 10.08 3.65
CA GLN A 84 10.60 9.67 3.52
C GLN A 84 10.73 8.27 2.92
N LEU A 85 9.69 7.43 2.97
CA LEU A 85 9.69 6.11 2.36
C LEU A 85 9.86 6.14 0.84
N ALA A 86 9.55 7.26 0.18
CA ALA A 86 9.78 7.45 -1.25
C ALA A 86 11.23 7.84 -1.59
N SER A 87 12.06 8.12 -0.58
CA SER A 87 13.47 8.44 -0.78
C SER A 87 14.27 7.21 -1.19
N PRO A 88 15.18 7.31 -2.17
CA PRO A 88 16.11 6.23 -2.52
C PRO A 88 16.93 5.72 -1.32
N ALA A 89 17.18 6.57 -0.33
CA ALA A 89 17.91 6.19 0.89
C ALA A 89 17.14 5.21 1.79
N CYS A 90 15.82 5.10 1.61
CA CYS A 90 14.96 4.18 2.34
C CYS A 90 14.65 2.90 1.57
N GLN A 91 15.16 2.75 0.35
CA GLN A 91 14.94 1.58 -0.46
C GLN A 91 15.75 0.39 0.04
N SER A 92 15.12 -0.78 0.09
CA SER A 92 15.72 -2.03 0.55
C SER A 92 15.98 -2.98 -0.61
N ALA A 93 17.09 -3.70 -0.52
CA ALA A 93 17.56 -4.53 -1.62
C ALA A 93 16.88 -5.93 -1.63
N PRO A 94 16.67 -6.54 -2.80
CA PRO A 94 16.26 -7.93 -2.87
C PRO A 94 17.28 -8.84 -2.16
N GLY A 95 16.81 -9.87 -1.47
CA GLY A 95 17.64 -10.78 -0.69
C GLY A 95 17.95 -10.33 0.74
N GLU A 96 17.58 -9.09 1.12
CA GLU A 96 17.76 -8.59 2.48
C GLU A 96 16.88 -9.36 3.48
N LYS A 97 17.42 -9.62 4.67
CA LYS A 97 16.71 -10.30 5.75
C LYS A 97 15.89 -9.31 6.54
N VAL A 98 14.59 -9.54 6.59
CA VAL A 98 13.62 -8.70 7.29
C VAL A 98 13.27 -9.37 8.62
N PRO A 99 13.49 -8.70 9.76
CA PRO A 99 13.17 -9.24 11.08
C PRO A 99 11.68 -9.61 11.23
N HIS A 100 11.37 -10.52 12.15
CA HIS A 100 10.00 -10.87 12.46
C HIS A 100 9.21 -9.63 12.94
N LEU A 101 7.94 -9.53 12.53
CA LEU A 101 7.02 -8.40 12.74
C LEU A 101 7.41 -7.08 12.06
N GLN A 102 8.54 -7.01 11.38
CA GLN A 102 8.93 -5.83 10.62
C GLN A 102 7.96 -5.63 9.43
N VAL A 103 7.51 -4.39 9.25
CA VAL A 103 6.63 -3.98 8.16
C VAL A 103 7.47 -3.47 6.99
N VAL A 104 7.07 -3.90 5.79
CA VAL A 104 7.64 -3.51 4.51
C VAL A 104 6.57 -2.77 3.70
N SER A 105 6.96 -1.60 3.23
CA SER A 105 6.22 -0.82 2.24
C SER A 105 6.61 -1.30 0.84
N VAL A 106 5.61 -1.59 0.01
CA VAL A 106 5.79 -1.85 -1.42
C VAL A 106 5.19 -0.67 -2.18
N SER A 107 6.01 0.01 -2.95
CA SER A 107 5.63 1.22 -3.68
C SER A 107 5.93 1.05 -5.16
N CYS A 108 5.16 1.72 -6.01
CA CYS A 108 5.42 1.78 -7.44
C CYS A 108 6.22 3.04 -7.82
N ASP A 109 6.95 2.95 -8.91
CA ASP A 109 7.61 4.09 -9.55
C ASP A 109 6.60 5.12 -10.06
N ASP A 110 7.06 6.33 -10.32
CA ASP A 110 6.24 7.40 -10.89
C ASP A 110 5.56 6.95 -12.20
N GLY A 111 4.24 7.14 -12.24
CA GLY A 111 3.40 6.73 -13.38
C GLY A 111 2.91 5.27 -13.33
N TYR A 112 3.30 4.51 -12.30
CA TYR A 112 2.80 3.17 -12.03
C TYR A 112 1.96 3.16 -10.75
N ARG A 113 0.97 2.26 -10.67
CA ARG A 113 0.15 2.07 -9.47
C ARG A 113 -0.09 0.59 -9.19
N LEU A 114 -0.43 0.30 -7.94
CA LEU A 114 -0.72 -1.06 -7.47
C LEU A 114 -2.03 -1.57 -8.07
N GLY A 115 -2.00 -2.74 -8.69
CA GLY A 115 -3.23 -3.38 -9.18
C GLY A 115 -3.98 -4.13 -8.08
N GLY A 116 -5.31 -4.19 -8.20
CA GLY A 116 -6.15 -5.01 -7.32
C GLY A 116 -6.48 -4.42 -5.95
N MET A 117 -5.93 -3.24 -5.59
CA MET A 117 -6.38 -2.48 -4.41
C MET A 117 -7.40 -1.42 -4.83
N SER A 118 -8.57 -1.42 -4.19
CA SER A 118 -9.59 -0.40 -4.41
C SER A 118 -9.20 0.91 -3.73
N GLY A 119 -9.00 1.96 -4.52
CA GLY A 119 -8.63 3.30 -4.05
C GLY A 119 -7.28 3.75 -4.59
N ASP A 120 -6.98 5.04 -4.44
CA ASP A 120 -5.74 5.70 -4.91
C ASP A 120 -4.44 5.22 -4.22
N SER A 121 -4.45 4.06 -3.57
CA SER A 121 -3.33 3.51 -2.81
C SER A 121 -2.15 3.18 -3.73
N VAL A 122 -1.11 4.00 -3.66
CA VAL A 122 0.19 3.80 -4.34
C VAL A 122 1.12 2.90 -3.53
N THR A 123 0.72 2.53 -2.30
CA THR A 123 1.54 1.77 -1.36
C THR A 123 0.76 0.60 -0.75
N ALA A 124 1.39 -0.58 -0.76
CA ALA A 124 0.93 -1.78 -0.08
C ALA A 124 1.82 -2.07 1.12
N LEU A 125 1.22 -2.63 2.18
CA LEU A 125 1.94 -3.02 3.38
C LEU A 125 1.88 -4.53 3.56
N THR A 126 3.04 -5.13 3.79
CA THR A 126 3.21 -6.54 4.18
C THR A 126 4.13 -6.61 5.39
N SER A 127 4.03 -7.67 6.19
CA SER A 127 4.86 -7.87 7.38
C SER A 127 5.46 -9.27 7.39
N CYS A 128 6.63 -9.40 8.02
CA CYS A 128 7.25 -10.69 8.21
C CYS A 128 6.64 -11.44 9.41
N ASP A 129 6.18 -12.66 9.18
CA ASP A 129 5.60 -13.55 10.18
C ASP A 129 6.30 -14.91 10.14
N ASP A 130 7.21 -15.14 11.08
CA ASP A 130 8.05 -16.34 11.21
C ASP A 130 8.54 -16.94 9.87
N GLY A 131 9.26 -16.12 9.09
CA GLY A 131 9.82 -16.50 7.80
C GLY A 131 8.84 -16.48 6.63
N ASN A 132 7.57 -16.13 6.85
CA ASN A 132 6.55 -16.00 5.81
C ASN A 132 6.03 -14.56 5.71
N TRP A 133 5.67 -14.13 4.50
CA TRP A 133 5.05 -12.82 4.29
C TRP A 133 3.55 -12.87 4.57
N SER A 134 3.05 -11.93 5.37
CA SER A 134 1.64 -11.90 5.78
C SER A 134 0.67 -11.56 4.64
N GLN A 135 1.16 -10.91 3.59
CA GLN A 135 0.42 -10.59 2.36
C GLN A 135 1.29 -10.86 1.12
N PRO A 136 0.70 -11.27 0.00
CA PRO A 136 1.41 -11.38 -1.27
C PRO A 136 1.88 -9.99 -1.74
N PHE A 137 2.98 -9.96 -2.48
CA PHE A 137 3.48 -8.73 -3.09
C PHE A 137 2.62 -8.34 -4.30
N PRO A 138 2.14 -7.09 -4.37
CA PRO A 138 1.35 -6.62 -5.51
C PRO A 138 2.22 -6.34 -6.74
N GLU A 139 1.57 -6.28 -7.90
CA GLU A 139 2.18 -5.84 -9.16
C GLU A 139 1.94 -4.35 -9.40
N CYS A 140 2.92 -3.69 -10.03
CA CYS A 140 2.85 -2.29 -10.44
C CYS A 140 2.48 -2.20 -11.92
N TYR A 141 1.37 -1.52 -12.19
CA TYR A 141 0.85 -1.37 -13.55
C TYR A 141 0.91 0.09 -13.99
N ARG A 142 1.30 0.29 -15.25
CA ARG A 142 1.14 1.57 -15.91
C ARG A 142 -0.33 1.76 -16.24
N LEU A 143 -0.94 2.81 -15.70
CA LEU A 143 -2.37 3.06 -15.91
C LEU A 143 -2.63 3.76 -17.24
N CYS A 144 -3.78 3.47 -17.85
CA CYS A 144 -4.31 4.23 -18.97
C CYS A 144 -4.78 5.61 -18.47
N PRO A 145 -4.60 6.68 -19.27
CA PRO A 145 -5.11 8.01 -18.92
C PRO A 145 -6.62 7.97 -18.75
N ASN A 146 -7.13 8.87 -17.91
CA ASN A 146 -8.56 9.01 -17.75
C ASN A 146 -9.22 9.55 -19.02
N LEU A 147 -10.48 9.19 -19.20
CA LEU A 147 -11.23 9.54 -20.40
C LEU A 147 -12.31 10.56 -20.07
N LYS A 148 -12.17 11.75 -20.67
CA LYS A 148 -13.16 12.83 -20.60
C LYS A 148 -13.53 13.26 -22.00
N SER A 149 -14.82 13.25 -22.30
CA SER A 149 -15.35 13.74 -23.57
C SER A 149 -16.67 14.47 -23.37
N LEU A 150 -16.80 15.60 -24.08
CA LEU A 150 -18.05 16.37 -24.13
C LEU A 150 -18.98 15.90 -25.26
N THR A 151 -18.46 15.13 -26.21
CA THR A 151 -19.19 14.68 -27.41
C THR A 151 -19.55 13.20 -27.35
N VAL A 152 -18.89 12.44 -26.47
CA VAL A 152 -19.04 10.99 -26.33
C VAL A 152 -19.38 10.66 -24.88
N GLU A 153 -20.41 9.83 -24.69
CA GLU A 153 -20.73 9.17 -23.43
C GLU A 153 -20.03 7.81 -23.39
N MET A 154 -19.45 7.48 -22.24
CA MET A 154 -18.56 6.34 -22.07
C MET A 154 -18.93 5.56 -20.81
N GLU A 155 -18.95 4.23 -20.91
CA GLU A 155 -19.05 3.33 -19.78
C GLU A 155 -17.79 2.47 -19.74
N CYS A 156 -17.07 2.55 -18.61
CA CYS A 156 -15.79 1.88 -18.43
C CYS A 156 -15.94 0.64 -17.57
N TYR A 157 -15.25 -0.45 -17.95
CA TYR A 157 -15.35 -1.73 -17.30
C TYR A 157 -13.98 -2.31 -16.95
N GLN A 158 -13.87 -2.90 -15.76
CA GLN A 158 -12.76 -3.77 -15.38
C GLN A 158 -13.29 -5.19 -15.23
N GLY A 159 -13.08 -6.02 -16.25
CA GLY A 159 -13.81 -7.29 -16.38
C GLY A 159 -15.32 -7.01 -16.47
N PRO A 160 -16.18 -7.67 -15.67
CA PRO A 160 -17.62 -7.44 -15.70
C PRO A 160 -18.08 -6.21 -14.87
N LYS A 161 -17.17 -5.53 -14.16
CA LYS A 161 -17.51 -4.47 -13.21
C LYS A 161 -17.46 -3.10 -13.88
N LEU A 162 -18.57 -2.35 -13.81
CA LEU A 162 -18.61 -0.93 -14.19
C LEU A 162 -17.79 -0.08 -13.21
N VAL A 163 -16.91 0.77 -13.74
CA VAL A 163 -16.02 1.67 -12.99
C VAL A 163 -16.05 3.10 -13.56
N PRO A 164 -15.72 4.14 -12.77
CA PRO A 164 -15.65 5.51 -13.28
C PRO A 164 -14.55 5.68 -14.35
N CYS A 165 -14.89 6.33 -15.46
CA CYS A 165 -13.93 6.66 -16.54
C CYS A 165 -13.03 7.87 -16.21
N ASP A 166 -13.40 8.66 -15.21
CA ASP A 166 -12.73 9.92 -14.86
C ASP A 166 -11.38 9.72 -14.15
N GLY A 167 -11.09 8.49 -13.73
CA GLY A 167 -9.84 8.08 -13.08
C GLY A 167 -8.93 7.26 -14.00
N PRO A 168 -7.66 7.08 -13.61
CA PRO A 168 -6.72 6.27 -14.37
C PRO A 168 -7.12 4.79 -14.32
N MET A 169 -7.05 4.10 -15.46
CA MET A 169 -7.63 2.76 -15.61
C MET A 169 -6.55 1.67 -15.64
N LEU A 170 -6.84 0.51 -15.05
CA LEU A 170 -5.93 -0.63 -15.04
C LEU A 170 -5.83 -1.26 -16.44
N PRO A 171 -4.68 -1.86 -16.79
CA PRO A 171 -4.54 -2.63 -18.03
C PRO A 171 -5.64 -3.69 -18.19
N GLY A 172 -6.13 -3.87 -19.41
CA GLY A 172 -7.21 -4.81 -19.72
C GLY A 172 -8.63 -4.29 -19.45
N SER A 173 -8.78 -3.06 -18.97
CA SER A 173 -10.09 -2.41 -18.89
C SER A 173 -10.69 -2.18 -20.29
N THR A 174 -12.00 -2.34 -20.41
CA THR A 174 -12.74 -2.13 -21.66
C THR A 174 -13.64 -0.90 -21.56
N ILE A 175 -13.99 -0.32 -22.71
CA ILE A 175 -14.88 0.83 -22.79
C ILE A 175 -15.99 0.56 -23.82
N THR A 176 -17.21 0.90 -23.48
CA THR A 176 -18.29 1.10 -24.45
C THR A 176 -18.52 2.60 -24.60
N SER A 177 -18.69 3.06 -25.83
CA SER A 177 -18.86 4.48 -26.11
C SER A 177 -19.98 4.73 -27.12
N ARG A 178 -20.66 5.86 -26.96
CA ARG A 178 -21.70 6.34 -27.89
C ARG A 178 -21.66 7.85 -27.97
N CYS A 179 -22.00 8.39 -29.14
CA CYS A 179 -22.16 9.84 -29.29
C CYS A 179 -23.26 10.36 -28.36
N ARG A 180 -23.02 11.54 -27.78
CA ARG A 180 -24.06 12.27 -27.05
C ARG A 180 -25.11 12.79 -28.03
N LEU A 181 -26.29 13.14 -27.48
CA LEU A 181 -27.38 13.73 -28.26
C LEU A 181 -26.85 14.95 -29.05
N ASN A 182 -27.19 15.03 -30.35
CA ASN A 182 -26.73 16.07 -31.29
C ASN A 182 -25.26 15.99 -31.74
N HIS A 183 -24.56 14.88 -31.46
CA HIS A 183 -23.27 14.55 -32.05
C HIS A 183 -23.40 13.28 -32.90
N ALA A 184 -22.64 13.20 -33.99
CA ALA A 184 -22.58 12.03 -34.87
C ALA A 184 -21.12 11.63 -35.11
N THR A 185 -20.90 10.40 -35.55
CA THR A 185 -19.60 9.97 -36.05
C THR A 185 -19.29 10.68 -37.36
N ALA A 186 -18.00 10.91 -37.65
CA ALA A 186 -17.58 11.66 -38.83
C ALA A 186 -17.88 10.98 -40.18
N ASP A 187 -18.53 9.81 -40.17
CA ASP A 187 -18.85 8.97 -41.32
C ASP A 187 -20.36 8.90 -41.65
N ASP A 188 -21.19 9.80 -41.10
CA ASP A 188 -22.62 9.95 -41.45
C ASP A 188 -22.90 11.13 -42.40
#